data_AF-F6RXY8-F1
#
_entry.id   AF-F6RXY8-F1
#
_cell.length_a   1.000
_cell.length_b   1.000
_cell.length_c   1.000
_cell.angle_alpha   90.00
_cell.angle_beta   90.00
_cell.angle_gamma   90.00
#
_symmetry.space_group_name_H-M   'P 1'
#
loop_
_entity.id
_entity.type
_entity.pdbx_description
1 polymer ?
#
loop_
_entity_poly.entity_id
_entity_poly.type
_entity_poly.pdbx_seq_one_letter_code
_entity_poly.pdbx_strand_id
1 'polypeptide(L)'
;MCLQQRLIVYWDLSEQRRAHIETEMATSKRWPDNWGFLTTPPAELLKNETEEKKERPCLGTPELMRIHPVTPLEKHIQVAPSPPVPRTTQGFVGWRSSVPELQLDRYGKSSYPQGDFCKEMKWPTEALD
;
A
#
# COMPACT_ATOMS: atom_id res chain seq x y z
N MET A 1 23.20 -50.52 12.65
CA MET A 1 22.95 -49.74 13.89
C MET A 1 22.46 -50.71 14.95
N CYS A 2 23.11 -50.76 16.12
CA CYS A 2 22.84 -51.77 17.13
C CYS A 2 21.49 -51.51 17.80
N LEU A 3 20.77 -52.58 18.17
CA LEU A 3 19.46 -52.54 18.86
C LEU A 3 19.47 -51.63 20.09
N GLN A 4 20.62 -51.51 20.76
CA GLN A 4 20.88 -50.61 21.88
C GLN A 4 20.61 -49.14 21.53
N GLN A 5 21.09 -48.65 20.38
CA GLN A 5 20.86 -47.26 19.96
C GLN A 5 19.38 -46.99 19.65
N ARG A 6 18.68 -47.98 19.09
CA ARG A 6 17.25 -47.86 18.77
C ARG A 6 16.38 -47.79 20.03
N LEU A 7 16.73 -48.56 21.07
CA LEU A 7 16.04 -48.51 22.36
C LEU A 7 16.25 -47.15 23.03
N ILE A 8 17.47 -46.60 23.04
CA ILE A 8 17.77 -45.30 23.65
C ILE A 8 16.91 -44.18 23.03
N VAL A 9 16.81 -44.12 21.69
CA VAL A 9 15.97 -43.13 21.00
C VAL A 9 14.49 -43.30 21.36
N TYR A 10 14.01 -44.53 21.47
CA TYR A 10 12.61 -44.81 21.84
C TYR A 10 12.30 -44.42 23.30
N TRP A 11 13.23 -44.68 24.22
CA TRP A 11 13.10 -44.28 25.62
C TRP A 11 13.12 -42.75 25.78
N ASP A 12 14.01 -42.04 25.09
CA ASP A 12 14.10 -40.57 25.12
C ASP A 12 12.83 -39.90 24.54
N LEU A 13 12.35 -40.38 23.38
CA LEU A 13 11.08 -39.90 22.80
C LEU A 13 9.87 -40.15 23.72
N SER A 14 9.85 -41.29 24.43
CA SER A 14 8.80 -41.62 25.41
C SER A 14 8.85 -40.68 26.62
N GLU A 15 10.04 -40.38 27.12
CA GLU A 15 10.24 -39.48 28.25
C GLU A 15 9.86 -38.03 27.90
N GLN A 16 10.25 -37.55 26.73
CA GLN A 16 9.85 -36.23 26.22
C GLN A 16 8.34 -36.11 26.10
N ARG A 17 7.67 -37.13 25.53
CA ARG A 17 6.21 -37.16 25.44
C ARG A 17 5.56 -37.11 26.83
N ARG A 18 6.10 -37.85 27.80
CA ARG A 18 5.58 -37.84 29.17
C ARG A 18 5.71 -36.48 29.83
N ALA A 19 6.88 -35.84 29.73
CA ALA A 19 7.11 -34.50 30.27
C ALA A 19 6.20 -33.43 29.63
N HIS A 20 5.92 -33.55 28.33
CA HIS A 20 5.00 -32.65 27.63
C HIS A 20 3.57 -32.78 28.17
N ILE A 21 3.08 -34.00 28.34
CA ILE A 21 1.74 -34.29 28.88
C ILE A 21 1.60 -33.73 30.31
N GLU A 22 2.61 -33.91 31.16
CA GLU A 22 2.60 -33.38 32.52
C GLU A 22 2.53 -31.85 32.55
N THR A 23 3.29 -31.20 31.65
CA THR A 23 3.28 -29.73 31.50
C THR A 23 1.93 -29.23 31.00
N GLU A 24 1.35 -29.91 30.02
CA GLU A 24 0.02 -29.61 29.49
C GLU A 24 -1.04 -29.72 30.59
N MET A 25 -1.03 -30.81 31.36
CA MET A 25 -1.95 -30.99 32.49
C MET A 25 -1.79 -29.92 33.56
N ALA A 26 -0.55 -29.56 33.91
CA ALA A 26 -0.27 -28.51 34.88
C ALA A 26 -0.75 -27.14 34.39
N THR A 27 -0.56 -26.85 33.10
CA THR A 27 -0.99 -25.61 32.46
C THR A 27 -2.52 -25.52 32.40
N SER A 28 -3.18 -26.62 32.01
CA SER A 28 -4.63 -26.72 31.99
C SER A 28 -5.25 -26.47 33.37
N LYS A 29 -4.64 -27.01 34.44
CA LYS A 29 -5.10 -26.75 35.82
C LYS A 29 -4.94 -25.29 36.25
N ARG A 30 -3.87 -24.61 35.82
CA ARG A 30 -3.60 -23.20 36.14
C ARG A 30 -4.33 -22.21 35.22
N TRP A 31 -4.92 -22.70 34.13
CA TRP A 31 -5.55 -21.86 33.12
C TRP A 31 -6.76 -21.08 33.68
N PRO A 32 -7.69 -21.67 34.44
CA PRO A 32 -8.82 -20.94 35.02
C PRO A 32 -8.39 -19.83 36.00
N ASP A 33 -7.33 -20.04 36.77
CA ASP A 33 -6.85 -19.03 37.73
C ASP A 33 -6.24 -17.83 37.01
N ASN A 34 -5.45 -18.08 35.95
CA ASN A 34 -4.79 -17.02 35.19
C ASN A 34 -5.70 -16.35 34.15
N TRP A 35 -6.64 -17.09 33.57
CA TRP A 35 -7.42 -16.69 32.39
C TRP A 35 -8.93 -16.87 32.55
N GLY A 36 -9.43 -17.24 33.73
CA GLY A 36 -10.86 -17.43 33.99
C GLY A 36 -11.71 -16.20 33.70
N PHE A 37 -11.11 -15.00 33.76
CA PHE A 37 -11.76 -13.75 33.36
C PHE A 37 -12.22 -13.74 31.89
N LEU A 38 -11.60 -14.52 31.00
CA LEU A 38 -12.02 -14.66 29.59
C LEU A 38 -13.34 -15.42 29.43
N THR A 39 -13.70 -16.23 30.43
CA THR A 39 -14.97 -16.99 30.46
C THR A 39 -16.09 -16.17 31.09
N THR A 40 -15.74 -15.09 31.80
CA THR A 40 -16.68 -14.26 32.54
C THR A 40 -17.48 -13.38 31.57
N PRO A 41 -18.80 -13.24 31.73
CA PRO A 41 -19.59 -12.39 30.85
C PRO A 41 -19.12 -10.92 30.93
N PRO A 42 -19.05 -10.19 29.81
CA PRO A 42 -18.58 -8.81 29.79
C PRO A 42 -19.30 -7.88 30.77
N ALA A 43 -20.59 -8.15 31.03
CA ALA A 43 -21.39 -7.39 31.97
C ALA A 43 -20.86 -7.45 33.40
N GLU A 44 -20.23 -8.54 33.83
CA GLU A 44 -19.66 -8.65 35.18
C GLU A 44 -18.30 -7.95 35.29
N LEU A 45 -17.49 -7.99 34.24
CA LEU A 45 -16.23 -7.26 34.16
C LEU A 45 -16.46 -5.75 34.21
N LEU A 46 -17.47 -5.27 33.48
CA LEU A 46 -17.78 -3.85 33.38
C LEU A 46 -18.54 -3.28 34.59
N LYS A 47 -19.13 -4.11 35.47
CA LYS A 47 -19.81 -3.63 36.68
C LYS A 47 -18.85 -2.82 37.56
N ASN A 48 -17.66 -3.36 37.82
CA ASN A 48 -16.66 -2.71 38.66
C ASN A 48 -16.15 -1.41 38.03
N GLU A 49 -15.84 -1.42 36.73
CA GLU A 49 -15.40 -0.21 36.01
C GLU A 49 -16.50 0.86 35.95
N THR A 50 -17.76 0.46 35.81
CA THR A 50 -18.89 1.39 35.72
C THR A 50 -19.17 2.07 37.06
N GLU A 51 -19.15 1.32 38.16
CA GLU A 51 -19.29 1.90 39.51
C GLU A 51 -18.10 2.84 39.83
N GLU A 52 -16.86 2.40 39.58
CA GLU A 52 -15.67 3.27 39.75
C GLU A 52 -15.69 4.51 38.85
N LYS A 53 -16.28 4.43 37.64
CA LYS A 53 -16.38 5.58 36.72
C LYS A 53 -17.46 6.57 37.13
N LYS A 54 -18.52 6.13 37.82
CA LYS A 54 -19.53 7.03 38.42
C LYS A 54 -18.96 7.81 39.60
N GLU A 55 -18.08 7.19 40.40
CA GLU A 55 -17.46 7.81 41.56
C GLU A 55 -16.31 8.77 41.18
N ARG A 56 -15.63 8.51 40.05
CA ARG A 56 -14.61 9.40 39.50
C ARG A 56 -15.25 10.70 39.00
N PRO A 57 -14.88 11.88 39.55
CA PRO A 57 -15.32 13.15 39.00
C PRO A 57 -14.87 13.24 37.54
N CYS A 58 -15.79 13.58 36.64
CA CYS A 58 -15.44 13.88 35.26
C CYS A 58 -14.57 15.14 35.25
N LEU A 59 -13.24 14.95 35.25
CA LEU A 59 -12.29 16.04 35.13
C LEU A 59 -12.53 16.70 33.78
N GLY A 60 -12.91 17.98 33.78
CA GLY A 60 -13.00 18.76 32.55
C GLY A 60 -11.66 18.73 31.82
N THR A 61 -11.69 18.67 30.49
CA THR A 61 -10.47 18.70 29.68
C THR A 61 -9.65 19.93 30.05
N PRO A 62 -8.40 19.78 30.53
CA PRO A 62 -7.60 20.91 30.96
C PRO A 62 -7.38 21.88 29.80
N GLU A 63 -7.28 23.18 30.10
CA GLU A 63 -7.23 24.26 29.10
C GLU A 63 -6.16 24.02 28.02
N LEU A 64 -5.00 23.50 28.41
CA LEU A 64 -3.88 23.17 27.51
C LEU A 64 -4.20 22.06 26.49
N MET A 65 -5.20 21.22 26.76
CA MET A 65 -5.65 20.14 25.88
C MET A 65 -6.94 20.52 25.12
N ARG A 66 -7.49 21.72 25.33
CA ARG A 66 -8.63 22.18 24.57
C ARG A 66 -8.15 22.57 23.17
N ILE A 67 -8.69 21.88 22.17
CA ILE A 67 -8.40 22.18 20.77
C ILE A 67 -9.02 23.54 20.47
N HIS A 68 -8.21 24.48 20.01
CA HIS A 68 -8.72 25.75 19.53
C HIS A 68 -9.62 25.49 18.32
N PRO A 69 -10.80 26.14 18.24
CA PRO A 69 -11.64 25.99 17.07
C PRO A 69 -10.84 26.39 15.83
N VAL A 70 -10.79 25.49 14.85
CA VAL A 70 -10.10 25.72 13.59
C VAL A 70 -10.73 26.93 12.93
N THR A 71 -9.90 27.92 12.57
CA THR A 71 -10.37 29.05 11.77
C THR A 71 -10.96 28.50 10.47
N PRO A 72 -12.21 28.87 10.11
CA PRO A 72 -12.86 28.34 8.91
C PRO A 72 -11.96 28.53 7.70
N LEU A 73 -11.71 27.42 7.00
CA LEU A 73 -10.78 27.32 5.89
C LEU A 73 -11.18 28.24 4.73
N GLU A 74 -12.48 28.51 4.62
CA GLU A 74 -13.11 29.40 3.64
C GLU A 74 -12.54 30.82 3.67
N LYS A 75 -12.00 31.27 4.82
CA LYS A 75 -11.37 32.59 4.93
C LYS A 75 -9.98 32.66 4.29
N HIS A 76 -9.30 31.52 4.14
CA HIS A 76 -7.89 31.46 3.75
C HIS A 76 -7.66 30.77 2.40
N ILE A 77 -8.58 29.92 1.96
CA ILE A 77 -8.51 29.30 0.64
C ILE A 77 -9.42 30.05 -0.32
N GLN A 78 -8.85 30.98 -1.08
CA GLN A 78 -9.50 31.54 -2.25
C GLN A 78 -9.09 30.73 -3.48
N VAL A 79 -9.98 29.85 -3.96
CA VAL A 79 -9.76 29.09 -5.19
C VAL A 79 -10.04 30.02 -6.38
N ALA A 80 -9.02 30.70 -6.86
CA ALA A 80 -9.07 31.39 -8.15
C ALA A 80 -9.04 30.36 -9.30
N PRO A 81 -9.63 30.65 -10.47
CA PRO A 81 -9.52 29.78 -11.63
C PRO A 81 -8.05 29.62 -12.03
N SER A 82 -7.71 28.45 -12.57
CA SER A 82 -6.35 28.17 -13.05
C SER A 82 -5.94 29.17 -14.14
N PRO A 83 -4.68 29.64 -14.14
CA PRO A 83 -4.20 30.50 -15.22
C PRO A 83 -4.29 29.76 -16.56
N PRO A 84 -4.46 30.49 -17.68
CA PRO A 84 -4.48 29.89 -19.01
C PRO A 84 -3.17 29.12 -19.24
N VAL A 85 -3.27 27.96 -19.88
CA VAL A 85 -2.12 27.12 -20.22
C VAL A 85 -1.08 27.98 -20.96
N PRO A 86 0.18 28.04 -20.50
CA PRO A 86 1.19 28.82 -21.19
C PRO A 86 1.35 28.30 -22.62
N ARG A 87 1.33 29.20 -23.61
CA ARG A 87 1.64 28.86 -25.00
C ARG A 87 3.13 28.51 -25.08
N THR A 88 3.48 27.26 -24.77
CA THR A 88 4.85 26.76 -24.94
C THR A 88 5.09 26.47 -26.41
N THR A 89 6.18 27.00 -26.94
CA THR A 89 6.58 26.91 -28.36
C THR A 89 6.85 25.48 -28.83
N GLN A 90 7.09 24.55 -27.91
CA GLN A 90 7.36 23.14 -28.23
C GLN A 90 6.16 22.40 -28.83
N GLY A 91 4.93 22.79 -28.52
CA GLY A 91 3.72 22.18 -29.12
C GLY A 91 3.27 22.82 -30.43
N PHE A 92 3.72 24.06 -30.70
CA PHE A 92 3.30 24.85 -31.86
C PHE A 92 4.30 24.82 -33.01
N VAL A 93 5.53 24.37 -32.80
CA VAL A 93 6.57 24.35 -33.84
C VAL A 93 6.98 22.91 -34.11
N GLY A 94 6.78 22.43 -35.34
CA GLY A 94 7.18 21.08 -35.74
C GLY A 94 6.23 20.40 -36.72
N TRP A 95 6.52 19.14 -37.04
CA TRP A 95 5.83 18.31 -38.03
C TRP A 95 4.34 18.06 -37.72
N ARG A 96 3.89 18.30 -36.48
CA ARG A 96 2.51 18.11 -36.03
C ARG A 96 1.84 19.40 -35.56
N SER A 97 2.43 20.56 -35.86
CA SER A 97 1.80 21.84 -35.51
C SER A 97 0.44 21.97 -36.20
N SER A 98 -0.57 22.40 -35.45
CA SER A 98 -1.90 22.75 -35.97
C SER A 98 -1.93 24.14 -36.62
N VAL A 99 -0.84 24.91 -36.52
CA VAL A 99 -0.71 26.27 -37.08
C VAL A 99 0.11 26.19 -38.38
N PRO A 100 -0.48 26.49 -39.56
CA PRO A 100 0.18 26.31 -40.86
C PRO A 100 1.51 27.07 -41.00
N GLU A 101 1.62 28.26 -40.39
CA GLU A 101 2.82 29.12 -40.46
C GLU A 101 4.03 28.55 -39.72
N LEU A 102 3.83 27.60 -38.81
CA LEU A 102 4.87 27.03 -37.95
C LEU A 102 5.17 25.55 -38.29
N GLN A 103 4.60 25.04 -39.39
CA GLN A 103 4.87 23.71 -39.90
C GLN A 103 6.22 23.68 -40.62
N LEU A 104 7.10 22.76 -40.18
CA LEU A 104 8.40 22.55 -40.83
C LEU A 104 8.30 21.60 -42.04
N ASP A 105 7.17 20.93 -42.23
CA ASP A 105 6.92 20.05 -43.37
C ASP A 105 6.55 20.87 -44.61
N ARG A 106 7.57 21.46 -45.26
CA ARG A 106 7.39 22.34 -46.43
C ARG A 106 6.97 21.59 -47.70
N TYR A 107 7.15 20.28 -47.73
CA TYR A 107 6.92 19.43 -48.89
C TYR A 107 6.00 18.31 -48.43
N GLY A 108 4.70 18.40 -48.76
CA GLY A 108 3.70 17.41 -48.33
C GLY A 108 4.04 15.97 -48.77
N LYS A 109 3.14 15.01 -48.48
CA LYS A 109 3.37 13.57 -48.75
C LYS A 109 3.91 13.32 -50.16
N SER A 110 5.21 13.09 -50.26
CA SER A 110 5.87 12.63 -51.47
C SER A 110 5.39 11.20 -51.73
N SER A 111 4.41 11.04 -52.62
CA SER A 111 3.85 9.76 -53.03
C SER A 111 4.48 9.33 -54.35
N TYR A 112 5.80 9.19 -54.40
CA TYR A 112 6.39 8.40 -55.48
C TYR A 112 6.31 6.93 -55.06
N PRO A 113 5.70 6.03 -55.87
CA PRO A 113 5.81 4.61 -55.61
C PRO A 113 7.30 4.26 -55.55
N GLN A 114 7.70 3.55 -54.50
CA GLN A 114 9.08 3.30 -54.07
C GLN A 114 10.01 2.72 -55.16
N GLY A 115 9.49 2.36 -56.34
CA GLY A 115 10.24 1.83 -57.49
C GLY A 115 10.75 2.85 -58.50
N ASP A 116 10.29 4.11 -58.51
CA ASP A 116 10.77 5.09 -59.51
C ASP A 116 12.10 5.76 -59.12
N PHE A 117 12.43 5.80 -57.83
CA PHE A 117 13.68 6.39 -57.36
C PHE A 117 14.92 5.65 -57.89
N CYS A 118 14.89 4.31 -57.92
CA CYS A 118 16.01 3.53 -58.46
C CYS A 118 16.17 3.72 -59.98
N LYS A 119 15.07 3.96 -60.71
CA LYS A 119 15.12 4.33 -62.13
C LYS A 119 15.70 5.72 -62.33
N GLU A 120 15.29 6.69 -61.53
CA GLU A 120 15.78 8.06 -61.60
C GLU A 120 17.29 8.14 -61.28
N MET A 121 17.72 7.41 -60.25
CA MET A 121 19.12 7.31 -59.84
C MET A 121 19.95 6.37 -60.74
N LYS A 122 19.32 5.67 -61.70
CA LYS A 122 19.94 4.67 -62.58
C LYS A 122 20.70 3.57 -61.82
N TRP A 123 20.16 3.14 -60.69
CA TRP A 123 20.78 2.09 -59.90
C TRP A 123 20.50 0.70 -60.49
N PRO A 124 21.47 -0.22 -60.41
CA PRO A 124 21.28 -1.59 -60.90
C PRO A 124 20.19 -2.30 -60.09
N THR A 125 19.32 -3.03 -60.77
CA THR A 125 18.17 -3.74 -60.16
C THR A 125 18.61 -4.78 -59.13
N GLU A 126 19.85 -5.27 -59.24
CA GLU A 126 20.50 -6.21 -58.31
C GLU A 126 20.58 -5.69 -56.87
N ALA A 127 20.46 -4.39 -56.64
CA ALA A 127 20.51 -3.78 -55.30
C ALA A 127 19.17 -3.80 -54.55
N LEU A 128 18.09 -4.31 -55.17
CA LEU A 128 16.74 -4.39 -54.58
C LEU A 128 16.35 -5.79 -54.09
N ASP A 129 17.25 -6.78 -54.21
CA ASP A 129 17.10 -8.15 -53.66
C ASP A 129 17.50 -8.24 -52.17
#